data_AF-A0A7G1IBP5-F1
#
_entry.id   AF-A0A7G1IBP5-F1
#
_cell.length_a   1.000
_cell.length_b   1.000
_cell.length_c   1.000
_cell.angle_alpha   90.00
_cell.angle_beta   90.00
_cell.angle_gamma   90.00
#
_symmetry.space_group_name_H-M   'P 1'
#
loop_
_entity.id
_entity.type
_entity.pdbx_description
1 polymer ?
#
loop_
_entity_poly.entity_id
_entity_poly.type
_entity_poly.pdbx_seq_one_letter_code
_entity_poly.pdbx_strand_id
1 'polypeptide(L)'
;MGIPDLQMSDAAVGVARGAPRSRYSTALPSGVAEASSWDPEIAYEYGNLIGTELRDQGFNMSLGGGVNLTREPRNGRTFEYKGEDPILAGTLVGEEIKGLQNQHVIGNIKHYAVNDQEDGRHFANAIIGKRSMQESDLLAFQIGIRNSDVGAVMCSYNLINGTYACENDYLLHDVLREAWGFKGFVVSDWGGTHSTVKAAGAGLDIEMPGNDYFGEPLKKRFRTERFPSTS
;
A
#
# COMPACT_ATOMS: atom_id res chain seq x y z
N MET A 1 14.83 -23.08 7.40
CA MET A 1 14.02 -22.77 6.19
C MET A 1 14.74 -21.84 5.21
N GLY A 2 15.77 -21.08 5.60
CA GLY A 2 16.57 -20.29 4.63
C GLY A 2 15.79 -19.17 3.94
N ILE A 3 14.70 -18.70 4.57
CA ILE A 3 13.86 -17.62 4.05
C ILE A 3 14.56 -16.30 4.41
N PRO A 4 14.93 -15.45 3.44
CA PRO A 4 15.57 -14.17 3.70
C PRO A 4 14.57 -13.13 4.23
N ASP A 5 15.08 -12.08 4.87
CA ASP A 5 14.27 -10.98 5.37
C ASP A 5 13.73 -10.11 4.21
N LEU A 6 12.52 -9.57 4.40
CA LEU A 6 12.02 -8.47 3.58
C LEU A 6 12.64 -7.16 4.06
N GLN A 7 13.45 -6.55 3.21
CA GLN A 7 14.09 -5.27 3.44
C GLN A 7 13.27 -4.19 2.72
N MET A 8 12.46 -3.47 3.50
CA MET A 8 11.54 -2.46 3.01
C MET A 8 12.12 -1.05 3.15
N SER A 9 11.78 -0.15 2.22
CA SER A 9 12.09 1.28 2.32
C SER A 9 10.94 2.15 1.83
N ASP A 10 10.71 3.26 2.52
CA ASP A 10 9.94 4.38 1.96
C ASP A 10 10.54 4.82 0.64
N ALA A 11 9.67 5.03 -0.35
CA ALA A 11 10.10 5.28 -1.72
C ALA A 11 9.11 6.13 -2.54
N ALA A 12 8.22 6.90 -1.88
CA ALA A 12 7.14 7.62 -2.57
C ALA A 12 7.63 8.72 -3.54
N VAL A 13 8.80 9.31 -3.26
CA VAL A 13 9.41 10.37 -4.09
C VAL A 13 10.91 10.16 -4.29
N GLY A 14 11.32 8.89 -4.41
CA GLY A 14 12.72 8.46 -4.33
C GLY A 14 13.01 7.66 -3.06
N VAL A 15 14.10 6.89 -3.06
CA VAL A 15 14.45 5.99 -1.95
C VAL A 15 14.83 6.78 -0.70
N ALA A 16 14.02 6.69 0.35
CA ALA A 16 14.28 7.35 1.61
C ALA A 16 15.46 6.72 2.36
N ARG A 17 16.15 7.52 3.19
CA ARG A 17 17.20 7.07 4.11
C ARG A 17 18.36 6.28 3.46
N GLY A 18 18.65 6.50 2.17
CA GLY A 18 19.86 5.95 1.53
C GLY A 18 21.17 6.52 2.11
N ALA A 19 21.21 7.82 2.43
CA ALA A 19 22.44 8.50 2.87
C ALA A 19 23.08 7.92 4.15
N PRO A 20 22.34 7.55 5.22
CA PRO A 20 22.87 6.80 6.35
C PRO A 20 23.57 5.48 5.99
N ARG A 21 23.32 4.91 4.80
CA ARG A 21 23.98 3.71 4.27
C ARG A 21 25.10 4.03 3.26
N SER A 22 25.56 5.29 3.23
CA SER A 22 26.57 5.81 2.29
C SER A 22 26.19 5.67 0.80
N ARG A 23 24.89 5.64 0.48
CA ARG A 23 24.37 5.62 -0.89
C ARG A 23 23.30 6.70 -1.04
N TYR A 24 23.64 7.81 -1.70
CA TYR A 24 22.64 8.84 -2.01
C TYR A 24 21.59 8.28 -2.96
N SER A 25 20.38 8.79 -2.84
CA SER A 25 19.23 8.45 -3.68
C SER A 25 18.77 9.69 -4.43
N THR A 26 18.12 9.50 -5.58
CA THR A 26 17.56 10.59 -6.36
C THR A 26 16.29 11.12 -5.69
N ALA A 27 16.26 12.42 -5.39
CA ALA A 27 15.03 13.10 -4.98
C ALA A 27 14.23 13.46 -6.23
N LEU A 28 13.11 12.78 -6.43
CA LEU A 28 12.26 12.96 -7.60
C LEU A 28 11.21 14.08 -7.38
N PRO A 29 10.58 14.60 -8.44
CA PRO A 29 9.40 15.44 -8.31
C PRO A 29 8.32 14.77 -7.43
N SER A 30 7.48 15.57 -6.79
CA SER A 30 6.36 15.04 -6.01
C SER A 30 5.41 14.23 -6.91
N GLY A 31 4.64 13.30 -6.32
CA GLY A 31 3.69 12.46 -7.06
C GLY A 31 2.69 13.29 -7.88
N VAL A 32 2.22 14.41 -7.35
CA VAL A 32 1.29 15.30 -8.08
C VAL A 32 1.98 16.06 -9.22
N ALA A 33 3.28 16.35 -9.08
CA ALA A 33 4.06 16.97 -10.14
C ALA A 33 4.35 15.98 -11.28
N GLU A 34 4.65 14.72 -10.95
CA GLU A 34 4.73 13.63 -11.93
C GLU A 34 3.39 13.43 -12.63
N ALA A 35 2.28 13.35 -11.89
CA ALA A 35 0.95 13.18 -12.46
C ALA A 35 0.51 14.34 -13.38
N SER A 36 1.04 15.54 -13.15
CA SER A 36 0.81 16.71 -14.01
C SER A 36 1.42 16.57 -15.41
N SER A 37 2.26 15.56 -15.66
CA SER A 37 2.72 15.21 -17.01
C SER A 37 1.65 14.54 -17.87
N TRP A 38 0.69 13.84 -17.23
CA TRP A 38 -0.28 12.97 -17.90
C TRP A 38 0.38 11.89 -18.79
N ASP A 39 1.63 11.53 -18.50
CA ASP A 39 2.44 10.66 -19.35
C ASP A 39 2.77 9.34 -18.63
N PRO A 40 2.15 8.22 -19.05
CA PRO A 40 2.44 6.91 -18.47
C PRO A 40 3.88 6.43 -18.69
N GLU A 41 4.59 6.92 -19.72
CA GLU A 41 6.00 6.58 -19.94
C GLU A 41 6.89 7.24 -18.88
N ILE A 42 6.60 8.50 -18.52
CA ILE A 42 7.28 9.18 -17.41
C ILE A 42 7.01 8.46 -16.08
N ALA A 43 5.77 8.02 -15.84
CA ALA A 43 5.44 7.25 -14.64
C ALA A 43 6.26 5.96 -14.55
N TYR A 44 6.38 5.22 -15.66
CA TYR A 44 7.21 4.02 -15.75
C TYR A 44 8.68 4.32 -15.46
N GLU A 45 9.27 5.36 -16.07
CA GLU A 45 10.66 5.75 -15.83
C GLU A 45 10.91 6.17 -14.37
N TYR A 46 9.94 6.88 -13.77
CA TYR A 46 9.94 7.29 -12.37
C TYR A 46 10.10 6.07 -11.45
N GLY A 47 9.25 5.06 -11.64
CA GLY A 47 9.31 3.81 -10.89
C GLY A 47 10.56 2.98 -11.18
N ASN A 48 11.00 2.94 -12.44
CA ASN A 48 12.20 2.21 -12.85
C ASN A 48 13.47 2.75 -12.16
N LEU A 49 13.61 4.07 -12.03
CA LEU A 49 14.72 4.67 -11.29
C LEU A 49 14.68 4.27 -9.81
N ILE A 50 13.52 4.39 -9.16
CA ILE A 50 13.34 4.00 -7.76
C ILE A 50 13.68 2.52 -7.56
N GLY A 51 13.18 1.63 -8.41
CA GLY A 51 13.47 0.19 -8.33
C GLY A 51 14.95 -0.12 -8.48
N THR A 52 15.65 0.60 -9.36
CA THR A 52 17.10 0.48 -9.55
C THR A 52 17.84 0.84 -8.27
N GLU A 53 17.52 1.99 -7.68
CA GLU A 53 18.16 2.45 -6.45
C GLU A 53 17.83 1.56 -5.25
N LEU A 54 16.60 1.07 -5.12
CA LEU A 54 16.21 0.13 -4.06
C LEU A 54 17.06 -1.14 -4.11
N ARG A 55 17.16 -1.75 -5.30
CA ARG A 55 17.94 -2.96 -5.52
C ARG A 55 19.42 -2.75 -5.24
N ASP A 56 19.99 -1.66 -5.75
CA ASP A 56 21.40 -1.31 -5.53
C ASP A 56 21.74 -1.04 -4.06
N GLN A 57 20.75 -0.62 -3.27
CA GLN A 57 20.87 -0.37 -1.84
C GLN A 57 20.51 -1.59 -0.96
N GLY A 58 20.18 -2.73 -1.57
CA GLY A 58 19.88 -4.00 -0.89
C GLY A 58 18.47 -4.09 -0.31
N PHE A 59 17.56 -3.18 -0.72
CA PHE A 59 16.14 -3.31 -0.43
C PHE A 59 15.48 -4.23 -1.47
N ASN A 60 14.49 -5.00 -1.03
CA ASN A 60 13.77 -5.95 -1.88
C ASN A 60 12.25 -5.68 -1.93
N MET A 61 11.78 -4.65 -1.23
CA MET A 61 10.40 -4.18 -1.30
C MET A 61 10.32 -2.65 -1.17
N SER A 62 9.49 -2.05 -2.01
CA SER A 62 9.16 -0.62 -1.96
C SER A 62 8.00 -0.38 -1.00
N LEU A 63 8.02 0.76 -0.30
CA LEU A 63 6.85 1.34 0.38
C LEU A 63 6.44 2.63 -0.36
N GLY A 64 6.38 2.57 -1.68
CA GLY A 64 5.86 3.62 -2.57
C GLY A 64 4.43 3.33 -3.04
N GLY A 65 4.09 3.83 -4.22
CA GLY A 65 2.81 3.56 -4.91
C GLY A 65 1.59 4.23 -4.26
N GLY A 66 1.74 5.46 -3.80
CA GLY A 66 0.64 6.25 -3.21
C GLY A 66 -0.43 6.59 -4.24
N VAL A 67 -1.67 6.13 -4.03
CA VAL A 67 -2.81 6.33 -4.96
C VAL A 67 -4.10 6.77 -4.28
N ASN A 68 -4.04 7.23 -3.02
CA ASN A 68 -5.22 7.85 -2.40
C ASN A 68 -5.64 9.09 -3.21
N LEU A 69 -6.95 9.26 -3.39
CA LEU A 69 -7.45 10.39 -4.16
C LEU A 69 -7.36 11.68 -3.35
N THR A 70 -7.13 12.78 -4.05
CA THR A 70 -7.14 14.14 -3.49
C THR A 70 -8.59 14.58 -3.24
N ARG A 71 -9.26 13.97 -2.27
CA ARG A 71 -10.64 14.32 -1.91
C ARG A 71 -10.72 15.68 -1.21
N GLU A 72 -9.71 15.97 -0.40
CA GLU A 72 -9.56 17.20 0.36
C GLU A 72 -8.22 17.86 0.00
N PRO A 73 -8.20 19.02 -0.67
CA PRO A 73 -6.96 19.66 -1.10
C PRO A 73 -6.04 20.06 0.08
N ARG A 74 -6.57 20.18 1.29
CA ARG A 74 -5.78 20.45 2.52
C ARG A 74 -5.12 19.21 3.11
N ASN A 75 -5.33 18.02 2.54
CA ASN A 75 -4.65 16.83 2.99
C ASN A 75 -3.13 17.00 2.92
N GLY A 76 -2.43 16.74 4.03
CA GLY A 76 -0.99 16.96 4.16
C GLY A 76 -0.13 16.06 3.26
N ARG A 77 -0.72 15.00 2.70
CA ARG A 77 -0.03 14.03 1.82
C ARG A 77 -0.44 14.09 0.36
N THR A 78 -1.24 15.07 -0.06
CA THR A 78 -1.59 15.26 -1.48
C THR A 78 -0.36 15.29 -2.40
N PHE A 79 0.77 15.81 -1.92
CA PHE A 79 2.00 15.89 -2.71
C PHE A 79 2.51 14.53 -3.20
N GLU A 80 2.32 13.44 -2.46
CA GLU A 80 2.82 12.10 -2.81
C GLU A 80 1.81 11.23 -3.58
N TYR A 81 0.62 11.77 -3.87
CA TYR A 81 -0.43 11.08 -4.63
C TYR A 81 -0.55 11.63 -6.05
N LYS A 82 -1.46 11.05 -6.84
CA LYS A 82 -1.55 11.28 -8.30
C LYS A 82 -2.75 12.14 -8.74
N GLY A 83 -3.38 12.86 -7.81
CA GLY A 83 -4.50 13.76 -8.08
C GLY A 83 -5.85 13.24 -7.57
N GLU A 84 -6.95 13.77 -8.14
CA GLU A 84 -8.33 13.51 -7.70
C GLU A 84 -9.10 12.51 -8.57
N ASP A 85 -8.64 12.28 -9.80
CA ASP A 85 -9.30 11.37 -10.75
C ASP A 85 -8.77 9.93 -10.62
N PRO A 86 -9.65 8.93 -10.41
CA PRO A 86 -9.23 7.55 -10.20
C PRO A 86 -8.62 6.88 -11.43
N ILE A 87 -8.98 7.33 -12.64
CA ILE A 87 -8.46 6.73 -13.87
C ILE A 87 -7.02 7.19 -14.10
N LEU A 88 -6.77 8.50 -13.99
CA LEU A 88 -5.43 9.07 -14.05
C LEU A 88 -4.55 8.48 -12.94
N ALA A 89 -5.01 8.56 -11.68
CA ALA A 89 -4.23 8.11 -10.54
C ALA A 89 -3.88 6.62 -10.61
N GLY A 90 -4.87 5.78 -10.93
CA GLY A 90 -4.68 4.34 -11.06
C GLY A 90 -3.78 3.96 -12.25
N THR A 91 -3.89 4.68 -13.38
CA THR A 91 -3.07 4.41 -14.57
C THR A 91 -1.61 4.72 -14.30
N LEU A 92 -1.31 5.91 -13.76
CA LEU A 92 0.06 6.35 -13.51
C LEU A 92 0.73 5.54 -12.40
N VAL A 93 0.03 5.27 -11.29
CA VAL A 93 0.63 4.42 -10.24
C VAL A 93 0.87 2.99 -10.74
N GLY A 94 0.03 2.49 -11.66
CA GLY A 94 0.22 1.19 -12.28
C GLY A 94 1.51 1.11 -13.09
N GLU A 95 1.77 2.09 -13.95
CA GLU A 95 3.02 2.15 -14.73
C GLU A 95 4.25 2.40 -13.83
N GLU A 96 4.14 3.27 -12.81
CA GLU A 96 5.20 3.46 -11.81
C GLU A 96 5.57 2.13 -11.13
N ILE A 97 4.60 1.41 -10.61
CA ILE A 97 4.85 0.12 -9.94
C ILE A 97 5.45 -0.89 -10.93
N LYS A 98 4.96 -0.93 -12.18
CA LYS A 98 5.48 -1.84 -13.20
C LYS A 98 6.95 -1.56 -13.53
N GLY A 99 7.33 -0.29 -13.70
CA GLY A 99 8.72 0.13 -13.89
C GLY A 99 9.60 -0.29 -12.70
N LEU A 100 9.11 -0.10 -11.48
CA LEU A 100 9.80 -0.52 -10.27
C LEU A 100 10.00 -2.04 -10.20
N GLN A 101 8.95 -2.83 -10.47
CA GLN A 101 8.99 -4.29 -10.39
C GLN A 101 9.89 -4.92 -11.48
N ASN A 102 10.07 -4.24 -12.61
CA ASN A 102 11.04 -4.65 -13.64
C ASN A 102 12.50 -4.63 -13.16
N GLN A 103 12.77 -3.98 -12.02
CA GLN A 103 14.08 -4.04 -11.35
C GLN A 103 14.16 -5.14 -10.29
N HIS A 104 13.23 -6.10 -10.29
CA HIS A 104 13.19 -7.23 -9.34
C HIS A 104 13.07 -6.83 -7.87
N VAL A 105 12.33 -5.75 -7.61
CA VAL A 105 11.93 -5.29 -6.28
C VAL A 105 10.41 -5.49 -6.15
N ILE A 106 9.94 -5.96 -5.00
CA ILE A 106 8.50 -6.09 -4.75
C ILE A 106 7.87 -4.70 -4.70
N GLY A 107 6.91 -4.46 -5.60
CA GLY A 107 6.11 -3.24 -5.59
C GLY A 107 5.07 -3.25 -4.48
N ASN A 108 4.64 -2.06 -4.09
CA ASN A 108 3.57 -1.84 -3.14
C ASN A 108 2.63 -0.76 -3.66
N ILE A 109 1.34 -0.87 -3.34
CA ILE A 109 0.33 0.19 -3.58
C ILE A 109 -0.33 0.59 -2.26
N LYS A 110 -0.49 1.89 -2.00
CA LYS A 110 -0.92 2.40 -0.69
C LYS A 110 -1.73 3.71 -0.77
N HIS A 111 -2.44 4.11 0.28
CA HIS A 111 -2.80 3.36 1.49
C HIS A 111 -4.24 2.85 1.32
N TYR A 112 -4.41 1.54 1.29
CA TYR A 112 -5.66 0.87 0.97
C TYR A 112 -6.60 0.84 2.20
N ALA A 113 -7.64 1.67 2.28
CA ALA A 113 -8.13 2.62 1.31
C ALA A 113 -8.66 3.90 2.00
N VAL A 114 -9.01 4.92 1.21
CA VAL A 114 -9.68 6.14 1.70
C VAL A 114 -8.90 6.84 2.84
N ASN A 115 -7.57 6.91 2.70
CA ASN A 115 -6.68 7.64 3.61
C ASN A 115 -6.41 9.05 3.08
N ASP A 116 -7.49 9.83 2.97
CA ASP A 116 -7.53 11.11 2.26
C ASP A 116 -7.42 12.33 3.19
N GLN A 117 -7.13 12.12 4.48
CA GLN A 117 -6.80 13.17 5.44
C GLN A 117 -5.77 12.70 6.47
N GLU A 118 -4.81 13.58 6.79
CA GLU A 118 -3.83 13.31 7.83
C GLU A 118 -4.36 13.56 9.24
N ASP A 119 -5.29 14.50 9.40
CA ASP A 119 -5.87 14.80 10.69
C ASP A 119 -6.67 13.60 11.22
N GLY A 120 -6.27 13.14 12.40
CA GLY A 120 -6.89 11.98 13.05
C GLY A 120 -6.78 10.68 12.25
N ARG A 121 -5.86 10.53 11.29
CA ARG A 121 -5.76 9.35 10.41
C ARG A 121 -5.75 7.98 11.12
N HIS A 122 -5.34 7.93 12.39
CA HIS A 122 -5.33 6.72 13.22
C HIS A 122 -6.66 6.37 13.90
N PHE A 123 -7.69 7.22 13.80
CA PHE A 123 -8.98 7.02 14.48
C PHE A 123 -10.18 7.66 13.74
N ALA A 124 -9.94 8.43 12.68
CA ALA A 124 -10.98 8.97 11.83
C ALA A 124 -11.73 7.84 11.12
N ASN A 125 -13.03 8.00 10.96
CA ASN A 125 -13.90 7.03 10.30
C ASN A 125 -14.46 7.62 9.01
N ALA A 126 -13.94 7.17 7.88
CA ALA A 126 -14.45 7.51 6.57
C ALA A 126 -15.81 6.84 6.34
N ILE A 127 -16.88 7.63 6.32
CA ILE A 127 -18.24 7.18 6.01
C ILE A 127 -18.50 7.38 4.53
N ILE A 128 -18.48 6.28 3.77
CA ILE A 128 -18.60 6.32 2.32
C ILE A 128 -19.42 5.12 1.82
N GLY A 129 -20.37 5.39 0.92
CA GLY A 129 -21.20 4.36 0.32
C GLY A 129 -20.39 3.42 -0.58
N LYS A 130 -20.76 2.13 -0.65
CA LYS A 130 -20.06 1.12 -1.47
C LYS A 130 -19.84 1.56 -2.90
N ARG A 131 -20.89 2.09 -3.56
CA ARG A 131 -20.81 2.59 -4.93
C ARG A 131 -19.78 3.72 -5.06
N SER A 132 -19.87 4.74 -4.20
CA SER A 132 -18.92 5.86 -4.23
C SER A 132 -17.49 5.39 -4.03
N MET A 133 -17.26 4.45 -3.11
CA MET A 133 -15.95 3.87 -2.86
C MET A 133 -15.44 3.09 -4.09
N GLN A 134 -16.30 2.28 -4.71
CA GLN A 134 -15.98 1.47 -5.91
C GLN A 134 -15.78 2.30 -7.17
N GLU A 135 -16.45 3.45 -7.31
CA GLU A 135 -16.31 4.36 -8.45
C GLU A 135 -15.22 5.43 -8.24
N SER A 136 -14.60 5.50 -7.05
CA SER A 136 -13.53 6.47 -6.74
C SER A 136 -12.28 5.79 -6.18
N ASP A 137 -12.06 5.81 -4.86
CA ASP A 137 -10.81 5.33 -4.24
C ASP A 137 -10.44 3.91 -4.67
N LEU A 138 -11.37 2.96 -4.58
CA LEU A 138 -11.10 1.57 -4.97
C LEU A 138 -10.90 1.41 -6.46
N LEU A 139 -11.49 2.26 -7.31
CA LEU A 139 -11.24 2.21 -8.75
C LEU A 139 -9.77 2.51 -9.06
N ALA A 140 -9.18 3.49 -8.38
CA ALA A 140 -7.76 3.82 -8.55
C ALA A 140 -6.84 2.65 -8.17
N PHE A 141 -7.11 2.01 -7.02
CA PHE A 141 -6.41 0.78 -6.61
C PHE A 141 -6.63 -0.37 -7.60
N GLN A 142 -7.85 -0.60 -8.06
CA GLN A 142 -8.17 -1.67 -9.00
C GLN A 142 -7.39 -1.53 -10.30
N ILE A 143 -7.33 -0.31 -10.86
CA ILE A 143 -6.58 -0.02 -12.08
C ILE A 143 -5.08 -0.23 -11.82
N GLY A 144 -4.54 0.34 -10.74
CA GLY A 144 -3.12 0.23 -10.40
C GLY A 144 -2.68 -1.22 -10.18
N ILE A 145 -3.45 -2.01 -9.43
CA ILE A 145 -3.19 -3.44 -9.18
C ILE A 145 -3.22 -4.22 -10.49
N ARG A 146 -4.28 -4.06 -11.28
CA ARG A 146 -4.44 -4.80 -12.56
C ARG A 146 -3.34 -4.47 -13.56
N ASN A 147 -2.94 -3.20 -13.66
CA ASN A 147 -1.99 -2.77 -14.68
C ASN A 147 -0.53 -3.11 -14.33
N SER A 148 -0.24 -3.35 -13.04
CA SER A 148 1.13 -3.55 -12.55
C SER A 148 1.43 -4.97 -12.07
N ASP A 149 0.42 -5.80 -11.82
CA ASP A 149 0.56 -7.07 -11.10
C ASP A 149 1.36 -6.90 -9.79
N VAL A 150 1.02 -5.85 -9.02
CA VAL A 150 1.76 -5.47 -7.80
C VAL A 150 1.89 -6.63 -6.80
N GLY A 151 3.06 -6.75 -6.17
CA GLY A 151 3.33 -7.83 -5.21
C GLY A 151 2.76 -7.60 -3.81
N ALA A 152 2.50 -6.36 -3.42
CA ALA A 152 1.99 -6.02 -2.09
C ALA A 152 0.97 -4.86 -2.09
N VAL A 153 0.09 -4.87 -1.09
CA VAL A 153 -0.84 -3.77 -0.78
C VAL A 153 -0.62 -3.35 0.67
N MET A 154 -0.52 -2.05 0.93
CA MET A 154 -0.47 -1.54 2.29
C MET A 154 -1.84 -1.04 2.72
N CYS A 155 -2.42 -1.63 3.77
CA CYS A 155 -3.69 -1.15 4.33
C CYS A 155 -3.50 0.15 5.11
N SER A 156 -4.51 1.04 5.09
CA SER A 156 -4.45 2.36 5.73
C SER A 156 -4.69 2.32 7.24
N TYR A 157 -4.40 3.46 7.89
CA TYR A 157 -4.62 3.64 9.33
C TYR A 157 -6.09 3.80 9.73
N ASN A 158 -6.90 4.41 8.88
CA ASN A 158 -8.21 4.91 9.27
C ASN A 158 -9.26 3.79 9.37
N LEU A 159 -10.39 4.13 9.99
CA LEU A 159 -11.59 3.33 9.87
C LEU A 159 -12.31 3.67 8.57
N ILE A 160 -12.94 2.66 7.97
CA ILE A 160 -13.85 2.79 6.84
C ILE A 160 -15.16 2.13 7.25
N ASN A 161 -16.23 2.93 7.32
CA ASN A 161 -17.55 2.48 7.77
C ASN A 161 -17.50 1.71 9.12
N GLY A 162 -16.67 2.17 10.05
CA GLY A 162 -16.57 1.67 11.42
C GLY A 162 -15.58 0.52 11.65
N THR A 163 -14.81 0.10 10.64
CA THR A 163 -13.73 -0.91 10.82
C THR A 163 -12.41 -0.40 10.26
N TYR A 164 -11.33 -0.55 11.03
CA TYR A 164 -9.96 -0.27 10.60
C TYR A 164 -9.61 -1.02 9.31
N ALA A 165 -8.93 -0.35 8.38
CA ALA A 165 -8.69 -0.89 7.05
C ALA A 165 -7.93 -2.23 7.07
N CYS A 166 -6.95 -2.36 7.97
CA CYS A 166 -6.14 -3.57 8.15
C CYS A 166 -6.89 -4.77 8.77
N GLU A 167 -8.18 -4.64 9.07
CA GLU A 167 -9.04 -5.71 9.58
C GLU A 167 -10.44 -5.66 8.93
N ASN A 168 -10.53 -4.97 7.79
CA ASN A 168 -11.78 -4.76 7.08
C ASN A 168 -11.99 -5.87 6.05
N ASP A 169 -12.79 -6.87 6.42
CA ASP A 169 -13.10 -8.05 5.62
C ASP A 169 -13.65 -7.70 4.22
N TYR A 170 -14.49 -6.67 4.12
CA TYR A 170 -14.98 -6.20 2.82
C TYR A 170 -13.84 -5.69 1.93
N LEU A 171 -12.88 -4.94 2.49
CA LEU A 171 -11.77 -4.39 1.71
C LEU A 171 -10.74 -5.47 1.34
N LEU A 172 -10.27 -6.23 2.33
CA LEU A 172 -9.12 -7.11 2.19
C LEU A 172 -9.49 -8.49 1.64
N HIS A 173 -10.68 -9.01 1.94
CA HIS A 173 -11.15 -10.30 1.45
C HIS A 173 -12.10 -10.11 0.25
N ASP A 174 -13.30 -9.54 0.46
CA ASP A 174 -14.34 -9.53 -0.58
C ASP A 174 -13.92 -8.76 -1.84
N VAL A 175 -13.29 -7.59 -1.68
CA VAL A 175 -12.86 -6.76 -2.81
C VAL A 175 -11.49 -7.21 -3.32
N LEU A 176 -10.48 -7.17 -2.47
CA LEU A 176 -9.09 -7.36 -2.92
C LEU A 176 -8.81 -8.80 -3.35
N ARG A 177 -9.20 -9.80 -2.56
CA ARG A 177 -8.92 -11.22 -2.85
C ARG A 177 -9.95 -11.82 -3.79
N GLU A 178 -11.24 -11.73 -3.45
CA GLU A 178 -12.30 -12.41 -4.19
C GLU A 178 -12.66 -11.68 -5.49
N ALA A 179 -13.00 -10.38 -5.42
CA ALA A 179 -13.46 -9.66 -6.61
C ALA A 179 -12.33 -9.31 -7.59
N TRP A 180 -11.15 -8.93 -7.10
CA TRP A 180 -10.02 -8.53 -7.95
C TRP A 180 -8.99 -9.63 -8.19
N GLY A 181 -9.03 -10.72 -7.40
CA GLY A 181 -8.12 -11.84 -7.58
C GLY A 181 -6.68 -11.55 -7.17
N PHE A 182 -6.43 -10.55 -6.31
CA PHE A 182 -5.07 -10.14 -5.90
C PHE A 182 -4.25 -11.31 -5.35
N LYS A 183 -3.04 -11.53 -5.90
CA LYS A 183 -2.17 -12.68 -5.58
C LYS A 183 -1.00 -12.36 -4.66
N GLY A 184 -0.77 -11.08 -4.37
CA GLY A 184 0.30 -10.62 -3.48
C GLY A 184 -0.04 -10.79 -2.00
N PHE A 185 0.61 -10.00 -1.14
CA PHE A 185 0.33 -9.99 0.30
C PHE A 185 -0.04 -8.58 0.80
N VAL A 186 -0.74 -8.52 1.93
CA VAL A 186 -1.15 -7.29 2.58
C VAL A 186 -0.20 -7.00 3.75
N VAL A 187 0.37 -5.81 3.76
CA VAL A 187 1.19 -5.29 4.86
C VAL A 187 0.43 -4.17 5.57
N SER A 188 0.56 -4.06 6.89
CA SER A 188 -0.01 -2.91 7.60
C SER A 188 0.78 -1.65 7.32
N ASP A 189 0.13 -0.49 7.35
CA ASP A 189 0.87 0.74 7.67
C ASP A 189 1.51 0.60 9.07
N TRP A 190 2.48 1.44 9.40
CA TRP A 190 3.30 1.32 10.61
C TRP A 190 2.46 1.58 11.88
N GLY A 191 2.03 0.51 12.54
CA GLY A 191 1.09 0.56 13.67
C GLY A 191 -0.39 0.63 13.25
N GLY A 192 -0.72 0.22 12.02
CA GLY A 192 -2.09 0.14 11.51
C GLY A 192 -2.86 -1.12 11.91
N THR A 193 -2.21 -2.10 12.54
CA THR A 193 -2.87 -3.30 13.08
C THR A 193 -3.47 -2.99 14.46
N HIS A 194 -4.73 -3.37 14.70
CA HIS A 194 -5.37 -3.16 16.01
C HIS A 194 -5.95 -4.45 16.63
N SER A 195 -5.79 -5.60 15.98
CA SER A 195 -6.25 -6.88 16.49
C SER A 195 -5.44 -8.08 15.97
N THR A 196 -5.51 -9.20 16.68
CA THR A 196 -4.85 -10.45 16.29
C THR A 196 -5.71 -11.25 15.30
N VAL A 197 -6.78 -11.89 15.78
CA VAL A 197 -7.56 -12.87 14.99
C VAL A 197 -8.36 -12.18 13.89
N LYS A 198 -8.92 -11.00 14.15
CA LYS A 198 -9.74 -10.29 13.17
C LYS A 198 -8.89 -9.74 12.01
N ALA A 199 -7.74 -9.13 12.28
CA ALA A 199 -6.83 -8.69 11.22
C ALA A 199 -6.31 -9.86 10.38
N ALA A 200 -5.82 -10.92 11.03
CA ALA A 200 -5.36 -12.12 10.32
C ALA A 200 -6.48 -12.77 9.50
N GLY A 201 -7.68 -12.88 10.07
CA GLY A 201 -8.85 -13.46 9.41
C GLY A 201 -9.39 -12.64 8.25
N ALA A 202 -9.25 -11.31 8.28
CA ALA A 202 -9.65 -10.42 7.19
C ALA A 202 -8.66 -10.44 6.01
N GLY A 203 -7.45 -11.00 6.19
CA GLY A 203 -6.44 -11.10 5.14
C GLY A 203 -5.25 -10.15 5.28
N LEU A 204 -4.97 -9.62 6.48
CA LEU A 204 -3.68 -9.00 6.76
C LEU A 204 -2.61 -10.08 6.91
N ASP A 205 -1.53 -9.99 6.11
CA ASP A 205 -0.46 -11.00 6.08
C ASP A 205 0.74 -10.59 6.94
N ILE A 206 1.10 -9.30 6.97
CA ILE A 206 2.28 -8.78 7.68
C ILE A 206 1.89 -7.59 8.56
N GLU A 207 2.12 -7.72 9.87
CA GLU A 207 2.10 -6.60 10.81
C GLU A 207 3.43 -5.85 10.75
N MET A 208 3.37 -4.51 10.70
CA MET A 208 4.50 -3.61 10.76
C MET A 208 4.33 -2.53 11.84
N PRO A 209 5.42 -2.03 12.43
CA PRO A 209 6.80 -2.50 12.28
C PRO A 209 7.16 -3.68 13.19
N GLY A 210 6.27 -4.04 14.11
CA GLY A 210 6.52 -5.00 15.18
C GLY A 210 5.77 -6.30 15.01
N ASN A 211 5.43 -6.91 16.13
CA ASN A 211 4.69 -8.16 16.19
C ASN A 211 3.79 -8.20 17.43
N ASP A 212 3.24 -7.04 17.79
CA ASP A 212 2.42 -6.86 18.98
C ASP A 212 1.12 -7.67 18.86
N TYR A 213 0.65 -7.94 17.65
CA TYR A 213 -0.54 -8.75 17.38
C TYR A 213 -0.24 -10.12 16.78
N PHE A 214 0.72 -10.20 15.85
CA PHE A 214 1.06 -11.38 15.04
C PHE A 214 2.24 -12.18 15.61
N GLY A 215 2.87 -11.69 16.69
CA GLY A 215 3.88 -12.41 17.45
C GLY A 215 3.28 -13.43 18.41
N GLU A 216 3.60 -13.29 19.70
CA GLU A 216 3.12 -14.22 20.74
C GLU A 216 1.58 -14.30 20.86
N PRO A 217 0.80 -13.20 20.71
CA PRO A 217 -0.65 -13.30 20.80
C PRO A 217 -1.26 -14.23 19.73
N LEU A 218 -0.81 -14.15 18.48
CA LEU A 218 -1.29 -15.02 17.41
C LEU A 218 -0.89 -16.48 17.64
N LYS A 219 0.35 -16.74 18.06
CA LYS A 219 0.80 -18.10 18.44
C LYS A 219 -0.06 -18.71 19.55
N LYS A 220 -0.43 -17.90 20.55
CA LYS A 220 -1.30 -18.36 21.65
C LYS A 220 -2.67 -18.77 21.11
N ARG A 221 -3.25 -17.98 20.20
CA ARG A 221 -4.55 -18.29 19.57
C ARG A 221 -4.50 -19.61 18.80
N PHE A 222 -3.44 -19.87 18.03
CA PHE A 222 -3.30 -21.14 17.29
C PHE A 222 -3.24 -22.37 18.19
N ARG A 223 -2.77 -22.21 19.42
CA ARG A 223 -2.68 -23.30 20.40
C ARG A 223 -3.98 -23.53 21.15
N THR A 224 -4.80 -22.49 21.31
CA THR A 224 -6.02 -22.52 22.15
C THR A 224 -7.33 -22.58 21.38
N GLU A 225 -7.34 -22.14 20.12
CA GLU A 225 -8.53 -22.05 19.27
C GLU A 225 -8.28 -22.77 17.94
N ARG A 226 -9.29 -23.50 17.44
CA ARG A 226 -9.29 -23.95 16.03
C ARG A 226 -9.53 -22.72 15.17
N PHE A 227 -8.52 -22.29 14.43
CA PHE A 227 -8.76 -21.43 13.28
C PHE A 227 -9.73 -22.14 12.33
N PRO A 228 -10.66 -21.42 11.68
CA PRO A 228 -11.36 -21.99 10.54
C PRO A 228 -10.29 -22.48 9.57
N SER A 229 -10.37 -23.74 9.17
CA SER A 229 -9.47 -24.31 8.17
C SER A 229 -9.54 -23.44 6.93
N THR A 230 -8.37 -23.02 6.43
CA THR A 230 -8.22 -22.36 5.13
C THR A 230 -8.94 -23.19 4.07
N SER A 231 -9.94 -22.58 3.41
CA SER A 231 -10.60 -23.13 2.23
C SER A 231 -9.68 -23.08 1.01
#